data_AF-A0A7W1Q843-F1
#
_entry.id   AF-A0A7W1Q843-F1
#
_cell.length_a   1.000
_cell.length_b   1.000
_cell.length_c   1.000
_cell.angle_alpha   90.00
_cell.angle_beta   90.00
_cell.angle_gamma   90.00
#
_symmetry.space_group_name_H-M   'P 1'
#
loop_
_entity.id
_entity.type
_entity.pdbx_description
1 polymer ?
#
loop_
_entity_poly.entity_id
_entity_poly.type
_entity_poly.pdbx_seq_one_letter_code
_entity_poly.pdbx_strand_id
1 'polypeptide(L)'
;MARKRRFSDDAFGPTIERLMAEAGLTYRSLAEKTRLSAGYLNHLVHGNRPVPSDDVIKTLARALGVEAEHFREYRLRVITDRLERMPDLIDKLYRRYSA
;
A
#
# COMPACT_ATOMS: atom_id res chain seq x y z
N MET A 1 19.78 3.77 13.09
CA MET A 1 18.83 3.38 12.02
C MET A 1 17.78 4.49 11.89
N ALA A 2 17.58 5.06 10.71
CA ALA A 2 16.54 6.09 10.52
C ALA A 2 15.16 5.47 10.80
N ARG A 3 14.33 6.14 11.60
CA ARG A 3 12.96 5.70 11.90
C ARG A 3 12.19 5.68 10.57
N LYS A 4 11.76 4.50 10.10
CA LYS A 4 10.91 4.40 8.90
C LYS A 4 9.71 5.33 9.06
N ARG A 5 9.40 6.13 8.04
CA ARG A 5 8.18 6.93 8.03
C ARG A 5 7.00 5.98 8.25
N ARG A 6 6.07 6.35 9.13
CA ARG A 6 4.88 5.51 9.39
C ARG A 6 4.07 5.30 8.12
N PHE A 7 4.02 6.31 7.26
CA PHE A 7 3.25 6.33 6.02
C PHE A 7 4.15 6.64 4.82
N SER A 8 3.93 5.95 3.70
CA SER A 8 4.55 6.27 2.42
C SER A 8 3.65 7.19 1.61
N ASP A 9 4.25 8.19 1.00
CA ASP A 9 3.58 9.12 0.07
C ASP A 9 3.71 8.66 -1.39
N ASP A 10 4.55 7.65 -1.64
CA ASP A 10 4.81 7.06 -2.95
C ASP A 10 3.63 6.20 -3.42
N ALA A 11 3.65 5.82 -4.70
CA ALA A 11 2.74 4.81 -5.22
C ALA A 11 3.09 3.41 -4.72
N PHE A 12 2.09 2.53 -4.69
CA PHE A 12 2.20 1.15 -4.19
C PHE A 12 3.46 0.40 -4.64
N GLY A 13 3.75 0.41 -5.94
CA GLY A 13 4.91 -0.30 -6.51
C GLY A 13 6.26 0.23 -6.02
N PRO A 14 6.58 1.52 -6.22
CA PRO A 14 7.77 2.15 -5.65
C PRO A 14 7.92 1.97 -4.13
N THR A 15 6.80 2.00 -3.38
CA THR A 15 6.84 1.69 -1.93
C THR A 15 7.35 0.26 -1.67
N ILE A 16 6.88 -0.74 -2.41
CA ILE A 16 7.35 -2.14 -2.28
C ILE A 16 8.84 -2.22 -2.61
N GLU A 17 9.27 -1.65 -3.73
CA GLU A 17 10.66 -1.72 -4.18
C GLU A 17 11.61 -1.10 -3.14
N ARG A 18 11.26 0.09 -2.61
CA ARG A 18 12.01 0.72 -1.53
C ARG A 18 12.07 -0.15 -0.28
N LEU A 19 10.94 -0.71 0.15
CA LEU A 19 10.90 -1.58 1.34
C LEU A 19 11.70 -2.87 1.15
N MET A 20 11.70 -3.43 -0.05
CA MET A 20 12.54 -4.58 -0.41
C MET A 20 14.02 -4.22 -0.31
N ALA A 21 14.45 -3.09 -0.88
CA ALA A 21 15.82 -2.62 -0.80
C ALA A 21 16.27 -2.40 0.66
N GLU A 22 15.44 -1.78 1.48
CA GLU A 22 15.70 -1.57 2.91
C GLU A 22 15.81 -2.88 3.71
N ALA A 23 15.04 -3.90 3.31
CA ALA A 23 15.01 -5.21 3.98
C ALA A 23 16.01 -6.22 3.38
N GLY A 24 16.75 -5.86 2.33
CA GLY A 24 17.64 -6.77 1.61
C GLY A 24 16.90 -7.93 0.91
N LEU A 25 15.65 -7.71 0.50
CA LEU A 25 14.81 -8.74 -0.14
C LEU A 25 14.86 -8.65 -1.66
N THR A 26 14.93 -9.83 -2.30
CA THR A 26 14.69 -9.99 -3.74
C THR A 26 13.22 -10.34 -4.00
N TYR A 27 12.75 -10.19 -5.25
CA TYR A 27 11.40 -10.61 -5.63
C TYR A 27 11.14 -12.08 -5.34
N ARG A 28 12.15 -12.94 -5.51
CA ARG A 28 12.06 -14.36 -5.19
C ARG A 28 11.87 -14.60 -3.70
N SER A 29 12.67 -13.94 -2.86
CA SER A 29 12.53 -14.08 -1.40
C SER A 29 11.21 -13.51 -0.87
N LEU A 30 10.70 -12.42 -1.47
CA LEU A 30 9.41 -11.86 -1.11
C LEU A 30 8.26 -12.77 -1.57
N ALA A 31 8.37 -13.36 -2.76
CA ALA A 31 7.43 -14.36 -3.27
C ALA A 31 7.33 -15.55 -2.31
N GLU A 32 8.46 -16.10 -1.87
CA GLU A 32 8.52 -17.20 -0.89
C GLU A 32 7.85 -16.81 0.44
N LYS A 33 8.14 -15.62 0.97
CA LYS A 33 7.55 -15.12 2.24
C LYS A 33 6.03 -14.90 2.16
N THR A 34 5.53 -14.51 1.00
CA THR A 34 4.12 -14.11 0.80
C THR A 34 3.27 -15.19 0.16
N ARG A 35 3.88 -16.28 -0.34
CA ARG A 35 3.24 -17.29 -1.19
C ARG A 35 2.62 -16.70 -2.47
N LEU A 36 3.14 -15.57 -2.93
CA LEU A 36 2.80 -14.96 -4.22
C LEU A 36 3.83 -15.36 -5.27
N SER A 37 3.50 -15.25 -6.56
CA SER A 37 4.49 -15.51 -7.61
C SER A 37 5.42 -14.30 -7.81
N ALA A 38 6.70 -14.55 -8.09
CA ALA A 38 7.66 -13.47 -8.40
C ALA A 38 7.22 -12.65 -9.63
N GLY A 39 6.61 -13.29 -10.62
CA GLY A 39 6.02 -12.61 -11.77
C GLY A 39 4.88 -11.66 -11.38
N TYR A 40 3.99 -12.09 -10.48
CA TYR A 40 2.92 -11.22 -9.97
C TYR A 40 3.49 -10.01 -9.21
N LEU A 41 4.48 -10.21 -8.33
CA LEU A 41 5.15 -9.12 -7.62
C LEU A 41 5.83 -8.14 -8.60
N ASN A 42 6.48 -8.67 -9.64
CA ASN A 42 7.11 -7.84 -10.67
C ASN A 42 6.08 -6.97 -11.39
N HIS A 43 4.93 -7.55 -11.77
CA HIS A 43 3.86 -6.78 -12.41
C HIS A 43 3.21 -5.75 -11.47
N LEU A 44 3.09 -6.06 -10.17
CA LEU A 44 2.60 -5.11 -9.17
C LEU A 44 3.53 -3.90 -9.02
N VAL A 45 4.85 -4.14 -8.92
CA VAL A 45 5.81 -3.05 -8.73
C VAL A 45 5.86 -2.10 -9.91
N HIS A 46 5.81 -2.65 -11.13
CA HIS A 46 5.89 -1.84 -12.36
C HIS A 46 4.53 -1.30 -12.83
N GLY A 47 3.45 -1.44 -12.04
CA GLY A 47 2.12 -0.91 -12.38
C GLY A 47 1.42 -1.64 -13.53
N ASN A 48 1.94 -2.80 -13.95
CA ASN A 48 1.33 -3.65 -14.98
C ASN A 48 0.10 -4.44 -14.45
N ARG A 49 -0.13 -4.39 -13.15
CA ARG A 49 -1.33 -4.89 -12.47
C ARG A 49 -1.85 -3.80 -11.54
N PRO A 50 -3.18 -3.72 -11.36
CA PRO A 50 -3.76 -2.80 -10.39
C PRO A 50 -3.32 -3.15 -8.97
N VAL A 51 -3.45 -2.18 -8.05
CA VAL A 51 -3.21 -2.38 -6.62
C VAL A 51 -4.13 -3.50 -6.11
N PRO A 52 -3.60 -4.50 -5.38
CA PRO A 52 -4.31 -5.73 -5.10
C PRO A 52 -5.33 -5.56 -3.96
N SER A 53 -6.03 -6.63 -3.59
CA SER A 53 -6.97 -6.62 -2.45
C SER A 53 -6.28 -6.31 -1.12
N ASP A 54 -7.06 -5.87 -0.13
CA ASP A 54 -6.54 -5.53 1.20
C ASP A 54 -5.81 -6.68 1.88
N ASP A 55 -6.24 -7.93 1.66
CA ASP A 55 -5.58 -9.11 2.22
C ASP A 55 -4.20 -9.33 1.61
N VAL A 56 -4.05 -9.07 0.31
CA VAL A 56 -2.73 -9.12 -0.36
C VAL A 56 -1.85 -7.97 0.13
N ILE A 57 -2.40 -6.77 0.31
CA ILE A 57 -1.65 -5.64 0.89
C ILE A 57 -1.17 -5.97 2.31
N LYS A 58 -2.02 -6.50 3.17
CA LYS A 58 -1.67 -6.91 4.54
C LYS A 58 -0.59 -8.00 4.54
N THR A 59 -0.68 -8.96 3.60
CA THR A 59 0.32 -10.01 3.43
C THR A 59 1.69 -9.44 3.05
N LEU A 60 1.72 -8.52 2.08
CA LEU A 60 2.94 -7.81 1.67
C LEU A 60 3.52 -6.95 2.80
N ALA A 61 2.67 -6.17 3.48
CA ALA A 61 3.06 -5.30 4.59
C ALA A 61 3.76 -6.10 5.70
N ARG A 62 3.15 -7.21 6.13
CA ARG A 62 3.74 -8.12 7.12
C ARG A 62 5.09 -8.68 6.68
N ALA A 63 5.20 -9.12 5.42
CA ALA A 63 6.45 -9.66 4.89
C ALA A 63 7.57 -8.60 4.78
N LEU A 64 7.20 -7.34 4.60
CA LEU A 64 8.10 -6.17 4.49
C LEU A 64 8.35 -5.46 5.84
N GLY A 65 7.75 -5.96 6.92
CA GLY A 65 7.94 -5.42 8.28
C GLY A 65 7.30 -4.05 8.51
N VAL A 66 6.15 -3.79 7.88
CA VAL A 66 5.35 -2.57 8.09
C VAL A 66 3.87 -2.91 8.30
N GLU A 67 3.11 -1.96 8.85
CA GLU A 67 1.65 -2.05 8.90
C GLU A 67 1.03 -1.76 7.53
N ALA A 68 -0.19 -2.24 7.28
CA ALA A 68 -0.87 -2.03 5.99
C ALA A 68 -1.10 -0.53 5.69
N GLU A 69 -1.32 0.29 6.72
CA GLU A 69 -1.45 1.74 6.64
C GLU A 69 -0.19 2.44 6.12
N HIS A 70 0.95 1.76 6.08
CA HIS A 70 2.12 2.31 5.41
C HIS A 70 1.83 2.62 3.94
N PHE A 71 1.03 1.78 3.27
CA PHE A 71 0.62 1.99 1.89
C PHE A 71 -0.47 3.04 1.78
N ARG A 72 -0.28 4.02 0.88
CA ARG A 72 -1.25 5.10 0.64
C ARG A 72 -2.60 4.55 0.18
N GLU A 73 -2.60 3.57 -0.70
CA GLU A 73 -3.82 3.03 -1.31
C GLU A 73 -4.69 2.27 -0.30
N TYR A 74 -4.07 1.60 0.67
CA TYR A 74 -4.81 1.00 1.80
C TYR A 74 -5.50 2.06 2.65
N ARG A 75 -4.78 3.13 3.00
CA ARG A 75 -5.36 4.26 3.76
C ARG A 75 -6.51 4.93 2.99
N LEU A 76 -6.37 5.09 1.68
CA LEU A 76 -7.42 5.66 0.82
C LEU A 76 -8.68 4.78 0.83
N ARG A 77 -8.58 3.46 0.68
CA ARG A 77 -9.75 2.58 0.79
C ARG A 77 -10.42 2.69 2.15
N VAL A 78 -9.64 2.58 3.22
CA VAL A 78 -10.15 2.65 4.60
C VAL A 78 -10.88 3.96 4.86
N ILE A 79 -10.36 5.10 4.38
CA ILE A 79 -11.03 6.39 4.61
C ILE A 79 -12.25 6.55 3.72
N THR A 80 -12.22 6.11 2.46
CA THR A 80 -13.38 6.16 1.55
C THR A 80 -14.54 5.33 2.11
N ASP A 81 -14.31 4.07 2.49
CA ASP A 81 -15.33 3.19 3.05
C ASP A 81 -15.99 3.76 4.32
N ARG A 82 -15.23 4.53 5.10
CA ARG A 82 -15.75 5.23 6.29
C ARG A 82 -16.52 6.49 5.92
N LEU A 83 -16.01 7.27 4.97
CA LEU A 83 -16.65 8.49 4.49
C LEU A 83 -18.03 8.20 3.89
N GLU A 84 -18.20 7.07 3.18
CA GLU A 84 -19.49 6.64 2.63
C GLU A 84 -20.58 6.51 3.70
N ARG A 85 -20.22 6.28 4.96
CA ARG A 85 -21.13 6.20 6.11
C ARG A 85 -21.35 7.55 6.81
N MET A 86 -20.74 8.62 6.29
CA MET A 86 -20.69 9.95 6.90
C MET A 86 -20.95 11.06 5.84
N PRO A 87 -22.15 11.11 5.23
CA PRO A 87 -22.45 12.05 4.14
C PRO A 87 -22.21 13.51 4.52
N ASP A 88 -22.57 13.93 5.74
CA ASP A 88 -22.33 15.30 6.21
C ASP A 88 -20.85 15.70 6.18
N LEU A 89 -19.94 14.74 6.42
CA LEU A 89 -18.51 14.99 6.37
C LEU A 89 -18.03 15.07 4.92
N ILE A 90 -18.57 14.24 4.01
CA ILE A 90 -18.30 14.35 2.57
C ILE A 90 -18.68 15.75 2.08
N ASP A 91 -19.88 16.24 2.38
CA ASP A 91 -20.35 17.55 1.95
C ASP A 91 -19.49 18.70 2.49
N LYS A 92 -19.00 18.57 3.72
CA LYS A 92 -18.05 19.53 4.32
C LYS A 92 -16.71 19.52 3.60
N LEU A 93 -16.15 18.34 3.31
CA LEU A 93 -14.89 18.19 2.59
C LEU A 93 -15.02 18.71 1.15
N TYR A 94 -16.10 18.35 0.47
CA TYR A 94 -16.39 18.81 -0.90
C TYR A 94 -16.44 20.34 -0.95
N ARG A 95 -17.24 21.00 -0.10
CA ARG A 95 -17.30 22.47 -0.05
C ARG A 95 -15.94 23.13 0.22
N ARG A 96 -15.06 22.46 0.96
CA ARG A 96 -13.75 22.99 1.34
C ARG A 96 -12.69 22.85 0.23
N TYR A 97 -12.73 21.77 -0.55
CA TYR A 97 -11.63 21.39 -1.44
C TYR A 97 -11.98 21.36 -2.94
N SER A 98 -13.23 21.62 -3.32
CA SER A 98 -13.69 21.55 -4.72
C SER A 98 -13.65 22.90 -5.46
N ALA A 99 -12.84 23.85 -4.97
CA ALA A 99 -12.64 25.16 -5.59
C ALA A 99 -11.67 25.08 -6.78
#